data_AF-A0A401QKE7-F1
#
_entry.id   AF-A0A401QKE7-F1
#
_cell.length_a   1.000
_cell.length_b   1.000
_cell.length_c   1.000
_cell.angle_alpha   90.00
_cell.angle_beta   90.00
_cell.angle_gamma   90.00
#
_symmetry.space_group_name_H-M   'P 1'
#
loop_
_entity.id
_entity.type
_entity.pdbx_description
1 polymer ?
#
loop_
_entity_poly.entity_id
_entity_poly.type
_entity_poly.pdbx_seq_one_letter_code
_entity_poly.pdbx_strand_id
1 'polypeptide(L)'
;MECPSQEITVTDCPSPEITVTDCPSQEITVTDCPSPEITVTDCPSPEITATDCPSPEITVTDCPSQEITVMDCPSPEITVTDCPSPEITVMDCPSPEITVTDCPSPEITVMDCPSPEITVTDCPSPEITVKDCPSPEITVTDCPNPEITVMDCPSPEITVMDCPSPEITVTDGPSPEITVTDCPSPEITVTD
;
A
#
# COMPACT_ATOMS: atom_id res chain seq x y z
N MET A 1 -4.89 22.52 22.15
CA MET A 1 -4.21 21.68 23.16
C MET A 1 -3.35 20.77 22.32
N GLU A 2 -2.03 20.92 22.39
CA GLU A 2 -1.13 20.00 21.70
C GLU A 2 -1.26 18.65 22.42
N CYS A 3 -1.80 17.65 21.71
CA CYS A 3 -1.75 16.28 22.17
C CYS A 3 -0.27 15.85 22.11
N PRO A 4 0.37 15.39 23.20
CA PRO A 4 1.74 14.89 23.12
C PRO A 4 1.80 13.68 22.18
N SER A 5 3.00 13.36 21.68
CA SER A 5 3.29 12.07 21.04
C SER A 5 2.70 10.93 21.88
N GLN A 6 1.90 10.05 21.27
CA GLN A 6 1.36 8.87 21.96
C GLN A 6 1.78 7.60 21.24
N GLU A 7 2.07 6.59 22.05
CA GLU A 7 2.26 5.21 21.62
C GLU A 7 1.02 4.42 22.04
N ILE A 8 0.37 3.75 21.09
CA ILE A 8 -0.74 2.85 21.32
C ILE A 8 -0.25 1.44 21.00
N THR A 9 -0.13 0.59 22.02
CA THR A 9 0.21 -0.82 21.85
C THR A 9 -0.97 -1.69 22.24
N VAL A 10 -1.41 -2.56 21.34
CA VAL A 10 -2.45 -3.55 21.60
C VAL A 10 -1.92 -4.94 21.29
N THR A 11 -2.11 -5.88 22.22
CA THR A 11 -1.66 -7.27 22.09
C THR A 11 -2.76 -8.21 22.58
N ASP A 12 -2.94 -9.35 21.91
CA ASP A 12 -3.90 -10.39 22.30
C ASP A 12 -5.35 -9.89 22.44
N CYS A 13 -5.76 -8.91 21.61
CA CYS A 13 -7.11 -8.38 21.61
C CYS A 13 -7.89 -8.91 20.39
N PRO A 14 -9.07 -9.52 20.56
CA PRO A 14 -9.77 -10.15 19.44
C PRO A 14 -10.09 -9.18 18.29
N SER A 15 -10.59 -7.99 18.61
CA SER A 15 -11.02 -7.00 17.62
C SER A 15 -10.90 -5.59 18.23
N PRO A 16 -9.68 -5.05 18.41
CA PRO A 16 -9.52 -3.70 18.91
C PRO A 16 -9.91 -2.68 17.84
N GLU A 17 -10.65 -1.66 18.25
CA GLU A 17 -10.92 -0.47 17.44
C GLU A 17 -10.02 0.66 17.96
N ILE A 18 -9.15 1.18 17.10
CA ILE A 18 -8.22 2.28 17.40
C ILE A 18 -8.58 3.45 16.50
N THR A 19 -9.05 4.54 17.09
CA THR A 19 -9.32 5.78 16.36
C THR A 19 -8.45 6.90 16.91
N VAL A 20 -7.69 7.55 16.02
CA VAL A 20 -6.87 8.70 16.36
C VAL A 20 -7.19 9.88 15.44
N THR A 21 -7.38 11.06 16.04
CA THR A 21 -7.78 12.28 15.34
C THR A 21 -7.05 13.48 15.92
N ASP A 22 -6.62 14.43 15.07
CA ASP A 22 -6.00 15.70 15.47
C ASP A 22 -4.76 15.53 16.39
N CYS A 23 -3.90 14.55 16.12
CA CYS A 23 -2.73 14.24 16.93
C CYS A 23 -1.42 14.46 16.16
N PRO A 24 -0.40 15.15 16.71
CA PRO A 24 0.76 15.57 15.95
C PRO A 24 1.70 14.43 15.53
N SER A 25 1.88 13.40 16.36
CA SER A 25 2.65 12.19 16.02
C SER A 25 2.08 11.00 16.81
N GLN A 26 1.97 9.84 16.18
CA GLN A 26 1.36 8.64 16.78
C GLN A 26 2.09 7.41 16.32
N GLU A 27 2.43 6.52 17.25
CA GLU A 27 2.91 5.18 16.92
C GLU A 27 1.84 4.18 17.37
N ILE A 28 1.31 3.38 16.45
CA ILE A 28 0.29 2.37 16.71
C ILE A 28 0.89 1.01 16.39
N THR A 29 0.96 0.14 17.38
CA THR A 29 1.42 -1.24 17.22
C THR A 29 0.32 -2.20 17.66
N VAL A 30 -0.09 -3.08 16.75
CA VAL A 30 -1.08 -4.13 17.02
C VAL A 30 -0.48 -5.49 16.72
N THR A 31 -0.56 -6.41 17.68
CA THR A 31 0.02 -7.75 17.57
C THR A 31 -0.97 -8.81 18.05
N ASP A 32 -1.02 -9.97 17.38
CA ASP A 32 -1.87 -11.11 17.76
C ASP A 32 -3.36 -10.76 17.89
N CYS A 33 -3.85 -9.86 17.03
CA CYS A 33 -5.24 -9.42 17.02
C CYS A 33 -5.94 -9.94 15.74
N PRO A 34 -6.96 -10.82 15.85
CA PRO A 34 -7.72 -11.35 14.71
C PRO A 34 -8.16 -10.30 13.68
N SER A 35 -8.80 -9.23 14.12
CA SER A 35 -9.44 -8.25 13.23
C SER A 35 -9.40 -6.84 13.82
N PRO A 36 -8.20 -6.22 13.93
CA PRO A 36 -8.09 -4.85 14.41
C PRO A 36 -8.57 -3.86 13.35
N GLU A 37 -9.29 -2.83 13.79
CA GLU A 37 -9.67 -1.70 12.96
C GLU A 37 -8.88 -0.47 13.42
N ILE A 38 -8.08 0.12 12.54
CA ILE A 38 -7.24 1.28 12.83
C ILE A 38 -7.66 2.42 11.90
N THR A 39 -8.12 3.53 12.48
CA THR A 39 -8.46 4.75 11.75
C THR A 39 -7.63 5.92 12.26
N VAL A 40 -6.89 6.57 11.38
CA VAL A 40 -6.09 7.75 11.69
C VAL A 40 -6.48 8.90 10.77
N THR A 41 -6.79 10.06 11.36
CA THR A 41 -7.20 11.26 10.62
C THR A 41 -6.49 12.50 11.15
N ASP A 42 -6.11 13.43 10.27
CA ASP A 42 -5.50 14.71 10.63
C ASP A 42 -4.25 14.55 11.52
N CYS A 43 -3.40 13.55 11.22
CA CYS A 43 -2.17 13.27 11.94
C CYS A 43 -0.94 13.54 11.05
N PRO A 44 -0.03 14.47 11.40
CA PRO A 44 1.16 14.79 10.60
C PRO A 44 2.06 13.60 10.25
N SER A 45 2.28 12.70 11.20
CA SER A 45 3.23 11.59 11.07
C SER A 45 2.82 10.37 11.90
N PRO A 46 1.75 9.63 11.52
CA PRO A 46 1.46 8.35 12.14
C PRO A 46 2.37 7.23 11.59
N GLU A 47 2.80 6.35 12.49
CA GLU A 47 3.45 5.08 12.18
C GLU A 47 2.53 3.97 12.66
N ILE A 48 2.14 3.06 11.76
CA ILE A 48 1.20 1.97 12.05
C ILE A 48 1.88 0.64 11.75
N THR A 49 1.93 -0.25 12.72
CA THR A 49 2.43 -1.62 12.58
C THR A 49 1.34 -2.61 12.99
N ALA A 50 0.99 -3.53 12.09
CA ALA A 50 0.15 -4.69 12.38
C ALA A 50 0.93 -5.98 12.13
N THR A 51 0.96 -6.88 13.10
CA THR A 51 1.70 -8.15 13.03
C THR A 51 0.83 -9.30 13.54
N ASP A 52 0.89 -10.45 12.87
CA ASP A 52 0.11 -11.64 13.24
C ASP A 52 -1.41 -11.34 13.37
N CYS A 53 -1.92 -10.47 12.50
CA CYS A 53 -3.32 -10.08 12.46
C CYS A 53 -3.99 -10.72 11.24
N PRO A 54 -4.91 -11.70 11.40
CA PRO A 54 -5.64 -12.32 10.31
C PRO A 54 -6.22 -11.36 9.26
N SER A 55 -6.92 -10.31 9.71
CA SER A 55 -7.61 -9.36 8.84
C SER A 55 -7.62 -7.94 9.44
N PRO A 56 -6.48 -7.25 9.51
CA PRO A 56 -6.44 -5.86 9.96
C PRO A 56 -7.03 -4.94 8.88
N GLU A 57 -7.84 -3.98 9.30
CA GLU A 57 -8.34 -2.89 8.47
C GLU A 57 -7.65 -1.59 8.91
N ILE A 58 -6.92 -0.95 7.99
CA ILE A 58 -6.16 0.28 8.26
C ILE A 58 -6.65 1.37 7.32
N THR A 59 -7.16 2.47 7.89
CA THR A 59 -7.58 3.67 7.15
C THR A 59 -6.80 4.88 7.64
N VAL A 60 -6.11 5.57 6.74
CA VAL A 60 -5.37 6.82 7.02
C VAL A 60 -5.85 7.92 6.10
N THR A 61 -6.18 9.09 6.67
CA THR A 61 -6.71 10.23 5.91
C THR A 61 -6.08 11.55 6.38
N ASP A 62 -5.81 12.46 5.44
CA ASP A 62 -5.29 13.80 5.72
C ASP A 62 -3.98 13.80 6.55
N CYS A 63 -3.10 12.84 6.27
CA CYS A 63 -1.83 12.66 6.97
C CYS A 63 -0.63 13.01 6.06
N PRO A 64 0.09 14.12 6.32
CA PRO A 64 1.24 14.58 5.52
C PRO A 64 2.29 13.51 5.18
N SER A 65 2.67 12.72 6.16
CA SER A 65 3.66 11.64 6.06
C SER A 65 3.20 10.49 6.92
N GLN A 66 3.39 9.25 6.50
CA GLN A 66 3.03 8.08 7.31
C GLN A 66 3.81 6.86 6.85
N GLU A 67 4.00 5.95 7.79
CA GLU A 67 4.53 4.62 7.53
C GLU A 67 3.51 3.57 7.99
N ILE A 68 3.14 2.66 7.09
CA ILE A 68 2.27 1.52 7.40
C ILE A 68 3.06 0.25 7.12
N THR A 69 3.27 -0.56 8.16
CA THR A 69 3.90 -1.89 8.04
C THR A 69 2.91 -2.97 8.45
N VAL A 70 2.68 -3.93 7.56
CA VAL A 70 1.83 -5.10 7.82
C VAL A 70 2.62 -6.38 7.55
N MET A 71 2.67 -7.28 8.52
CA MET A 71 3.48 -8.50 8.45
C MET A 71 2.69 -9.71 8.96
N ASP A 72 2.83 -10.85 8.29
CA ASP A 72 2.18 -12.12 8.67
C ASP A 72 0.65 -12.01 8.80
N CYS A 73 0.02 -11.18 7.95
CA CYS A 73 -1.41 -10.94 7.96
C CYS A 73 -2.08 -11.58 6.72
N PRO A 74 -2.93 -12.63 6.88
CA PRO A 74 -3.65 -13.28 5.79
C PRO A 74 -4.31 -12.36 4.76
N SER A 75 -5.12 -11.40 5.22
CA SER A 75 -5.93 -10.55 4.35
C SER A 75 -6.08 -9.14 4.93
N PRO A 76 -5.00 -8.35 4.95
CA PRO A 76 -5.06 -6.96 5.39
C PRO A 76 -5.70 -6.07 4.34
N GLU A 77 -6.50 -5.11 4.79
CA GLU A 77 -7.06 -4.05 3.94
C GLU A 77 -6.46 -2.71 4.37
N ILE A 78 -5.82 -2.01 3.43
CA ILE A 78 -5.16 -0.72 3.67
C ILE A 78 -5.74 0.32 2.74
N THR A 79 -6.29 1.40 3.30
CA THR A 79 -6.79 2.56 2.56
C THR A 79 -6.07 3.83 3.01
N VAL A 80 -5.47 4.54 2.07
CA VAL A 80 -4.81 5.83 2.30
C VAL A 80 -5.37 6.90 1.37
N THR A 81 -5.75 8.04 1.91
CA THR A 81 -6.41 9.13 1.15
C THR A 81 -5.88 10.50 1.58
N ASP A 82 -5.65 11.38 0.61
CA ASP A 82 -5.21 12.77 0.85
C ASP A 82 -3.87 12.86 1.62
N CYS A 83 -2.97 11.92 1.37
CA CYS A 83 -1.67 11.83 2.04
C CYS A 83 -0.52 12.12 1.07
N PRO A 84 0.27 13.20 1.26
CA PRO A 84 1.39 13.58 0.39
C PRO A 84 2.38 12.46 0.05
N SER A 85 2.86 11.73 1.06
CA SER A 85 3.91 10.72 0.90
C SER A 85 3.73 9.56 1.87
N PRO A 86 2.80 8.62 1.61
CA PRO A 86 2.69 7.38 2.36
C PRO A 86 3.72 6.36 1.93
N GLU A 87 4.34 5.73 2.92
CA GLU A 87 5.15 4.54 2.74
C GLU A 87 4.37 3.34 3.27
N ILE A 88 4.06 2.38 2.40
CA ILE A 88 3.30 1.17 2.74
C ILE A 88 4.17 -0.04 2.46
N THR A 89 4.43 -0.85 3.48
CA THR A 89 5.15 -2.12 3.38
C THR A 89 4.25 -3.26 3.84
N VAL A 90 4.05 -4.25 2.97
CA VAL A 90 3.29 -5.47 3.26
C VAL A 90 4.16 -6.70 2.97
N MET A 91 4.28 -7.59 3.96
CA MET A 91 5.16 -8.76 3.89
C MET A 91 4.45 -10.02 4.39
N ASP A 92 4.68 -11.14 3.69
CA ASP A 92 4.15 -12.46 4.08
C ASP A 92 2.61 -12.48 4.22
N CYS A 93 1.92 -11.70 3.38
CA CYS A 93 0.46 -11.58 3.38
C CYS A 93 -0.16 -12.28 2.16
N PRO A 94 -0.93 -13.39 2.32
CA PRO A 94 -1.61 -14.09 1.25
C PRO A 94 -2.34 -13.22 0.22
N SER A 95 -3.22 -12.33 0.68
CA SER A 95 -4.10 -11.54 -0.17
C SER A 95 -4.33 -10.14 0.42
N PRO A 96 -3.32 -9.27 0.43
CA PRO A 96 -3.49 -7.89 0.86
C PRO A 96 -4.20 -7.07 -0.20
N GLU A 97 -5.09 -6.18 0.25
CA GLU A 97 -5.75 -5.18 -0.59
C GLU A 97 -5.24 -3.78 -0.19
N ILE A 98 -4.65 -3.05 -1.13
CA ILE A 98 -4.07 -1.73 -0.90
C ILE A 98 -4.74 -0.73 -1.85
N THR A 99 -5.38 0.29 -1.29
CA THR A 99 -5.96 1.42 -2.03
C THR A 99 -5.31 2.73 -1.61
N VAL A 100 -4.74 3.45 -2.56
CA VAL A 100 -4.16 4.78 -2.35
C VAL A 100 -4.80 5.78 -3.31
N THR A 101 -5.29 6.89 -2.78
CA THR A 101 -6.01 7.92 -3.57
C THR A 101 -5.54 9.32 -3.19
N ASP A 102 -5.41 10.21 -4.18
CA ASP A 102 -5.05 11.62 -3.98
C ASP A 102 -3.71 11.81 -3.24
N CYS A 103 -2.75 10.91 -3.47
CA CYS A 103 -1.44 10.92 -2.82
C CYS A 103 -0.35 11.34 -3.84
N PRO A 104 0.30 12.51 -3.70
CA PRO A 104 1.39 12.98 -4.56
C PRO A 104 2.48 11.95 -4.90
N SER A 105 3.03 11.28 -3.89
CA SER A 105 4.20 10.41 -4.05
C SER A 105 4.14 9.23 -3.07
N PRO A 106 3.19 8.30 -3.24
CA PRO A 106 3.12 7.10 -2.43
C PRO A 106 4.20 6.10 -2.84
N GLU A 107 4.81 5.46 -1.85
CA GLU A 107 5.73 4.34 -2.02
C GLU A 107 5.06 3.07 -1.47
N ILE A 108 4.86 2.07 -2.32
CA ILE A 108 4.20 0.81 -1.96
C ILE A 108 5.17 -0.34 -2.23
N THR A 109 5.50 -1.10 -1.18
CA THR A 109 6.31 -2.32 -1.28
C THR A 109 5.51 -3.52 -0.80
N VAL A 110 5.37 -4.52 -1.67
CA VAL A 110 4.71 -5.79 -1.34
C VAL A 110 5.65 -6.95 -1.64
N MET A 111 5.87 -7.81 -0.65
CA MET A 111 6.83 -8.92 -0.75
C MET A 111 6.23 -10.22 -0.22
N ASP A 112 6.53 -11.33 -0.91
CA ASP A 112 6.11 -12.68 -0.51
C ASP A 112 4.59 -12.83 -0.35
N CYS A 113 3.82 -12.10 -1.18
CA CYS A 113 2.37 -12.09 -1.16
C CYS A 113 1.79 -12.86 -2.37
N PRO A 114 1.13 -14.02 -2.21
CA PRO A 114 0.51 -14.79 -3.28
C PRO A 114 -0.30 -14.00 -4.31
N SER A 115 -1.23 -13.18 -3.85
CA SER A 115 -2.19 -12.46 -4.70
C SER A 115 -2.54 -11.09 -4.11
N PRO A 116 -1.60 -10.14 -4.11
CA PRO A 116 -1.88 -8.78 -3.67
C PRO A 116 -2.68 -8.03 -4.73
N GLU A 117 -3.63 -7.21 -4.27
CA GLU A 117 -4.38 -6.28 -5.11
C GLU A 117 -3.98 -4.85 -4.72
N ILE A 118 -3.45 -4.08 -5.69
CA ILE A 118 -2.96 -2.71 -5.48
C ILE A 118 -3.71 -1.78 -6.42
N THR A 119 -4.41 -0.80 -5.87
CA THR A 119 -5.08 0.27 -6.63
C THR A 119 -4.52 1.63 -6.23
N VAL A 120 -4.01 2.38 -7.22
CA VAL A 120 -3.51 3.74 -7.03
C VAL A 120 -4.22 4.68 -8.00
N THR A 121 -4.84 5.74 -7.47
CA THR A 121 -5.63 6.69 -8.27
C THR A 121 -5.26 8.14 -7.93
N ASP A 122 -5.21 9.01 -8.94
CA ASP A 122 -4.95 10.44 -8.78
C ASP A 122 -3.61 10.75 -8.05
N CYS A 123 -2.60 9.91 -8.29
CA CYS A 123 -1.28 10.04 -7.68
C CYS A 123 -0.24 10.52 -8.72
N PRO A 124 0.32 11.74 -8.61
CA PRO A 124 1.35 12.27 -9.51
C PRO A 124 2.52 11.34 -9.83
N SER A 125 3.11 10.72 -8.81
CA SER A 125 4.36 9.97 -8.94
C SER A 125 4.41 8.78 -7.97
N PRO A 126 3.52 7.78 -8.12
CA PRO A 126 3.55 6.61 -7.26
C PRO A 126 4.70 5.68 -7.65
N GLU A 127 5.36 5.12 -6.65
CA GLU A 127 6.35 4.05 -6.79
C GLU A 127 5.78 2.76 -6.21
N ILE A 128 5.66 1.73 -7.05
CA ILE A 128 5.10 0.43 -6.66
C ILE A 128 6.16 -0.65 -6.92
N THR A 129 6.57 -1.34 -5.87
CA THR A 129 7.46 -2.50 -5.94
C THR A 129 6.76 -3.75 -5.44
N VAL A 130 6.67 -4.76 -6.29
CA VAL A 130 6.10 -6.07 -5.94
C VAL A 130 7.11 -7.17 -6.22
N LYS A 131 7.39 -8.01 -5.22
CA LYS A 131 8.43 -9.03 -5.31
C LYS A 131 7.95 -10.39 -4.78
N ASP A 132 8.35 -11.47 -5.45
CA ASP A 132 8.02 -12.85 -5.06
C ASP A 132 6.50 -13.10 -4.91
N CYS A 133 5.70 -12.43 -5.75
CA CYS A 133 4.24 -12.53 -5.75
C CYS A 133 3.75 -13.33 -6.97
N PRO A 134 3.20 -14.55 -6.81
CA PRO A 134 2.67 -15.39 -7.88
C PRO A 134 1.77 -14.68 -8.90
N SER A 135 0.78 -13.93 -8.42
CA SER A 135 -0.26 -13.31 -9.25
C SER A 135 -0.71 -11.97 -8.66
N PRO A 136 0.13 -10.93 -8.68
CA PRO A 136 -0.25 -9.60 -8.24
C PRO A 136 -1.14 -8.92 -9.28
N GLU A 137 -2.16 -8.21 -8.81
CA GLU A 137 -3.00 -7.33 -9.62
C GLU A 137 -2.70 -5.87 -9.25
N ILE A 138 -2.24 -5.08 -10.23
CA ILE A 138 -1.86 -3.69 -10.04
C ILE A 138 -2.67 -2.82 -10.99
N THR A 139 -3.45 -1.89 -10.45
CA THR A 139 -4.20 -0.89 -11.21
C THR A 139 -3.74 0.51 -10.84
N VAL A 140 -3.29 1.28 -11.84
CA VAL A 140 -2.88 2.67 -11.69
C VAL A 140 -3.65 3.56 -12.66
N THR A 141 -4.36 4.56 -12.13
CA THR A 141 -5.23 5.45 -12.93
C THR A 141 -4.92 6.92 -12.64
N ASP A 142 -4.94 7.77 -13.67
CA ASP A 142 -4.76 9.22 -13.55
C ASP A 142 -3.44 9.63 -12.87
N CYS A 143 -2.38 8.84 -13.08
CA CYS A 143 -1.05 9.08 -12.51
C CYS A 143 -0.07 9.57 -13.59
N PRO A 144 0.39 10.83 -13.58
CA PRO A 144 1.37 11.37 -14.53
C PRO A 144 2.62 10.50 -14.79
N ASN A 145 3.26 10.05 -13.72
CA ASN A 145 4.58 9.43 -13.76
C ASN A 145 4.69 8.23 -12.80
N PRO A 146 3.89 7.17 -12.97
CA PRO A 146 3.97 6.01 -12.09
C PRO A 146 5.19 5.17 -12.47
N GLU A 147 5.91 4.69 -11.45
CA GLU A 147 6.99 3.72 -11.57
C GLU A 147 6.53 2.39 -10.95
N ILE A 148 6.45 1.34 -11.76
CA ILE A 148 6.00 0.01 -11.35
C ILE A 148 7.12 -0.98 -11.60
N THR A 149 7.62 -1.61 -10.54
CA THR A 149 8.61 -2.69 -10.60
C THR A 149 8.01 -3.97 -10.04
N VAL A 150 7.99 -5.02 -10.87
CA VAL A 150 7.51 -6.34 -10.50
C VAL A 150 8.63 -7.35 -10.74
N MET A 151 8.97 -8.16 -9.74
CA MET A 151 10.10 -9.10 -9.79
C MET A 151 9.73 -10.47 -9.26
N ASP A 152 10.20 -11.53 -9.91
CA ASP A 152 9.95 -12.92 -9.50
C ASP A 152 8.44 -13.24 -9.40
N CYS A 153 7.63 -12.63 -10.27
CA CYS A 153 6.17 -12.79 -10.31
C CYS A 153 5.74 -13.54 -11.58
N PRO A 154 5.32 -14.82 -11.47
CA PRO A 154 4.88 -15.65 -12.59
C PRO A 154 3.81 -15.06 -13.51
N SER A 155 2.78 -14.43 -12.93
CA SER A 155 1.58 -14.02 -13.68
C SER A 155 1.03 -12.69 -13.16
N PRO A 156 1.80 -11.59 -13.26
CA PRO A 156 1.34 -10.27 -12.85
C PRO A 156 0.34 -9.72 -13.86
N GLU A 157 -0.73 -9.13 -13.36
CA GLU A 157 -1.69 -8.35 -14.12
C GLU A 157 -1.50 -6.87 -13.79
N ILE A 158 -1.09 -6.06 -14.77
CA ILE A 158 -0.81 -4.63 -14.60
C ILE A 158 -1.70 -3.84 -15.55
N THR A 159 -2.55 -2.99 -15.00
CA THR A 159 -3.38 -2.05 -15.75
C THR A 159 -2.98 -0.62 -15.43
N VAL A 160 -2.61 0.16 -16.45
CA VAL A 160 -2.27 1.57 -16.32
C VAL A 160 -3.13 2.40 -17.28
N MET A 161 -3.84 3.40 -16.76
CA MET A 161 -4.79 4.22 -17.51
C MET A 161 -4.57 5.71 -17.27
N ASP A 162 -4.68 6.52 -18.33
CA ASP A 162 -4.58 7.98 -18.25
C ASP A 162 -3.26 8.49 -17.62
N CYS A 163 -2.18 7.72 -17.82
CA CYS A 163 -0.85 8.04 -17.30
C CYS A 163 0.08 8.56 -18.42
N PRO A 164 0.44 9.85 -18.48
CA PRO A 164 1.35 10.43 -19.46
C PRO A 164 2.64 9.65 -19.76
N SER A 165 3.37 9.26 -18.72
CA SER A 165 4.71 8.67 -18.82
C SER A 165 4.91 7.58 -17.75
N PRO A 166 4.23 6.43 -17.85
CA PRO A 166 4.43 5.33 -16.92
C PRO A 166 5.72 4.58 -17.26
N GLU A 167 6.46 4.19 -16.23
CA GLU A 167 7.61 3.29 -16.32
C GLU A 167 7.24 1.95 -15.67
N ILE A 168 7.23 0.87 -16.45
CA ILE A 168 6.86 -0.47 -16.00
C ILE A 168 8.01 -1.42 -16.26
N THR A 169 8.54 -2.04 -15.22
CA THR A 169 9.58 -3.06 -15.29
C THR A 169 9.07 -4.36 -14.69
N VAL A 170 9.05 -5.44 -15.49
CA VAL A 170 8.75 -6.80 -15.02
C VAL A 170 9.97 -7.69 -15.25
N THR A 171 10.50 -8.29 -14.19
CA THR A 171 11.67 -9.18 -14.23
C THR A 171 11.31 -10.57 -13.71
N ASP A 172 11.83 -11.62 -14.36
CA ASP A 172 11.58 -13.02 -14.00
C ASP A 172 10.07 -13.37 -13.97
N GLY A 173 9.33 -12.80 -14.92
CA GLY A 173 7.88 -12.93 -15.05
C GLY A 173 7.48 -13.66 -16.35
N PRO A 174 7.32 -15.00 -16.35
CA PRO A 174 7.07 -15.79 -17.56
C PRO A 174 5.75 -15.51 -18.30
N SER A 175 4.76 -14.89 -17.66
CA SER A 175 3.43 -14.64 -18.26
C SER A 175 2.78 -13.35 -17.75
N PRO A 176 3.37 -12.17 -18.00
CA PRO A 176 2.81 -10.91 -17.55
C PRO A 176 1.71 -10.43 -18.49
N GLU A 177 0.58 -9.98 -17.93
CA GLU A 177 -0.48 -9.30 -18.67
C GLU A 177 -0.41 -7.80 -18.36
N ILE A 178 0.06 -7.00 -19.33
CA ILE A 178 0.23 -5.55 -19.17
C ILE A 178 -0.72 -4.82 -20.13
N THR A 179 -1.65 -4.06 -19.57
CA THR A 179 -2.59 -3.21 -20.30
C THR A 179 -2.28 -1.75 -20.01
N VAL A 180 -1.94 -0.99 -21.05
CA VAL A 180 -1.67 0.45 -20.94
C VAL A 180 -2.58 1.21 -21.90
N THR A 181 -3.41 2.11 -21.37
CA THR A 181 -4.44 2.84 -22.15
C THR A 181 -4.32 4.34 -21.92
N ASP A 182 -4.48 5.14 -22.96
CA ASP A 182 -4.40 6.60 -22.92
C ASP A 182 -3.09 7.17 -22.33
N CYS A 183 -2.00 6.39 -22.47
CA CYS A 183 -0.65 6.77 -22.06
C CYS A 183 0.20 7.15 -23.29
N PRO A 184 0.54 8.43 -23.53
CA PRO A 184 1.27 8.86 -24.72
C PRO A 184 2.74 8.46 -24.77
N SER A 185 3.41 8.26 -23.62
CA SER A 185 4.86 7.94 -23.57
C SER A 185 5.20 6.82 -22.57
N PRO A 186 4.63 5.62 -22.69
CA PRO A 186 4.93 4.52 -21.77
C PRO A 186 6.29 3.89 -22.06
N GLU A 187 7.06 3.62 -21.01
CA GLU A 187 8.26 2.80 -21.05
C GLU A 187 7.98 1.46 -20.37
N ILE A 188 8.04 0.36 -21.13
CA ILE A 188 7.73 -0.98 -20.63
C ILE A 188 8.93 -1.89 -20.92
N THR A 189 9.50 -2.46 -19.86
CA THR A 189 10.59 -3.43 -19.90
C THR A 189 10.13 -4.75 -19.30
N VAL A 190 10.22 -5.83 -20.06
CA VAL A 190 9.96 -7.20 -19.57
C VAL A 190 11.19 -8.04 -19.83
N THR A 191 11.75 -8.64 -18.78
CA THR A 191 12.95 -9.48 -18.83
C THR A 191 12.72 -10.80 -18.09
N ASP A 192 13.23 -11.89 -18.66
CA ASP A 192 13.34 -13.23 -18.07
C ASP A 192 14.82 -13.58 -17.78
#